data_AF-A0A2E3HU14-F1
#
_entry.id   AF-A0A2E3HU14-F1
#
_cell.length_a   1.000
_cell.length_b   1.000
_cell.length_c   1.000
_cell.angle_alpha   90.00
_cell.angle_beta   90.00
_cell.angle_gamma   90.00
#
_symmetry.space_group_name_H-M   'P 1'
#
loop_
_entity.id
_entity.type
_entity.pdbx_description
1 polymer ?
#
loop_
_entity_poly.entity_id
_entity_poly.type
_entity_poly.pdbx_seq_one_letter_code
_entity_poly.pdbx_strand_id
1 'polypeptide(L)'
;MLRYLMLILWLSCFFAFGLFAGKENDLFLEEGKIVIDGEVSKALGQYDDHLKGIIEFLVCSKGGKEYESLIVVDTDPKLIFDMVLSLGVERGVPAVYDQDFNRMVGPKGTGFLIDVEWRVDNKETRVRAEELLYNVKTGKPMPYVAWIFSGSRQVYDVESDDEDELIPQAFITKSIVSLQNLDASALFQVPLLEAVGNTYKKNDRLLPPLGTKVKLVIEMNRRVHLYMTITGRVQGVGFRYFTERNAKDLGLVGYVKNLPTGQVEVVVEGDKLELDQFVQLMGEGPAIAKVSNVKVQERPLTEQYRTFEIR
;
A
#
# COMPACT_ATOMS: atom_id res chain seq x y z
N MET A 1 34.20 -11.80 31.13
CA MET A 1 34.00 -13.22 30.77
C MET A 1 32.82 -13.72 31.60
N LEU A 2 31.84 -14.38 30.97
CA LEU A 2 30.48 -14.71 31.46
C LEU A 2 29.44 -13.58 31.47
N ARG A 3 28.79 -13.38 30.32
CA ARG A 3 27.34 -13.11 30.14
C ARG A 3 27.03 -12.92 28.65
N TYR A 4 27.30 -13.97 27.88
CA TYR A 4 26.91 -14.12 26.47
C TYR A 4 26.84 -15.63 26.22
N LEU A 5 25.68 -16.25 26.45
CA LEU A 5 25.22 -17.53 25.89
C LEU A 5 23.94 -17.93 26.64
N MET A 6 22.79 -17.72 26.00
CA MET A 6 21.50 -18.42 26.17
C MET A 6 20.39 -17.45 25.79
N LEU A 7 20.12 -17.33 24.49
CA LEU A 7 18.76 -17.19 23.93
C LEU A 7 18.84 -17.29 22.40
N ILE A 8 19.41 -18.40 21.93
CA ILE A 8 19.24 -18.89 20.57
C ILE A 8 18.84 -20.36 20.74
N LEU A 9 17.80 -20.79 20.01
CA LEU A 9 17.12 -22.09 20.05
C LEU A 9 15.97 -22.20 21.06
N TRP A 10 14.81 -21.70 20.67
CA TRP A 10 13.61 -22.55 20.68
C TRP A 10 12.94 -22.49 19.30
N LEU A 11 12.88 -23.67 18.70
CA LEU A 11 12.49 -24.00 17.34
C LEU A 11 10.97 -23.90 17.13
N SER A 12 10.59 -23.49 15.91
CA SER A 12 9.56 -24.10 15.05
C SER A 12 8.60 -25.12 15.69
N CYS A 13 7.33 -24.71 15.83
CA CYS A 13 6.10 -25.48 15.60
C CYS A 13 4.95 -24.84 16.38
N PHE A 14 4.23 -23.89 15.78
CA PHE A 14 2.87 -23.56 16.20
C PHE A 14 2.03 -23.20 14.96
N PHE A 15 1.74 -24.25 14.16
CA PHE A 15 0.45 -24.34 13.49
C PHE A 15 -0.55 -24.72 14.59
N ALA A 16 -1.27 -23.76 15.16
CA ALA A 16 -2.47 -24.03 15.94
C ALA A 16 -3.36 -22.79 15.98
N PHE A 17 -4.53 -22.95 15.39
CA PHE A 17 -5.75 -22.19 15.62
C PHE A 17 -5.91 -21.61 17.04
N GLY A 18 -6.27 -20.34 17.09
CA GLY A 18 -7.29 -19.83 18.02
C GLY A 18 -6.87 -19.58 19.47
N LEU A 19 -6.61 -18.30 19.79
CA LEU A 19 -6.94 -17.71 21.09
C LEU A 19 -7.09 -16.18 20.99
N PHE A 20 -8.02 -15.76 20.14
CA PHE A 20 -8.90 -14.62 20.40
C PHE A 20 -10.30 -15.07 19.98
N ALA A 21 -11.03 -15.67 20.91
CA ALA A 21 -12.44 -15.93 20.74
C ALA A 21 -13.19 -14.61 20.96
N GLY A 22 -13.31 -13.83 19.88
CA GLY A 22 -14.18 -12.67 19.76
C GLY A 22 -14.70 -12.64 18.33
N LYS A 23 -16.03 -12.65 18.16
CA LYS A 23 -16.70 -12.63 16.87
C LYS A 23 -16.71 -11.19 16.29
N GLU A 24 -15.66 -10.39 16.54
CA GLU A 24 -15.85 -8.95 16.80
C GLU A 24 -14.72 -8.00 16.36
N ASN A 25 -13.71 -8.42 15.58
CA ASN A 25 -12.69 -7.46 15.12
C ASN A 25 -12.60 -7.43 13.59
N ASP A 26 -13.20 -6.38 13.02
CA ASP A 26 -13.05 -5.94 11.63
C ASP A 26 -11.61 -5.44 11.30
N LEU A 27 -10.62 -5.68 12.18
CA LEU A 27 -9.22 -5.27 12.09
C LEU A 27 -8.30 -6.35 12.68
N PHE A 28 -7.32 -6.85 11.92
CA PHE A 28 -6.34 -7.83 12.40
C PHE A 28 -5.00 -7.76 11.65
N LEU A 29 -3.97 -8.41 12.20
CA LEU A 29 -2.68 -8.61 11.53
C LEU A 29 -2.59 -10.01 10.93
N GLU A 30 -2.20 -10.08 9.66
CA GLU A 30 -1.93 -11.32 8.94
C GLU A 30 -0.60 -11.20 8.19
N GLU A 31 0.40 -11.98 8.59
CA GLU A 31 1.75 -11.98 7.97
C GLU A 31 2.39 -10.58 7.87
N GLY A 32 2.18 -9.73 8.88
CA GLY A 32 2.71 -8.36 8.91
C GLY A 32 1.90 -7.35 8.08
N LYS A 33 0.74 -7.75 7.56
CA LYS A 33 -0.23 -6.89 6.87
C LYS A 33 -1.39 -6.57 7.80
N ILE A 34 -1.85 -5.33 7.78
CA ILE A 34 -3.05 -4.91 8.48
C ILE A 34 -4.23 -5.17 7.57
N VAL A 35 -5.19 -5.97 8.02
CA VAL A 35 -6.40 -6.31 7.27
C VAL A 35 -7.59 -5.69 7.97
N ILE A 36 -8.41 -4.96 7.21
CA ILE A 36 -9.58 -4.24 7.72
C ILE A 36 -10.80 -4.57 6.86
N ASP A 37 -11.87 -5.05 7.49
CA ASP A 37 -13.16 -5.24 6.81
C ASP A 37 -13.86 -3.88 6.62
N GLY A 38 -14.48 -3.70 5.45
CA GLY A 38 -15.15 -2.45 5.11
C GLY A 38 -16.19 -2.64 4.01
N GLU A 39 -16.64 -1.53 3.45
CA GLU A 39 -17.51 -1.52 2.29
C GLU A 39 -17.24 -0.32 1.39
N VAL A 40 -17.55 -0.46 0.10
CA VAL A 40 -17.67 0.71 -0.77
C VAL A 40 -18.75 1.62 -0.18
N SER A 41 -18.43 2.89 0.03
CA SER A 41 -19.34 3.83 0.68
C SER A 41 -20.69 3.87 -0.03
N LYS A 42 -21.78 3.78 0.75
CA LYS A 42 -23.15 3.93 0.24
C LYS A 42 -23.53 5.39 0.00
N ALA A 43 -22.81 6.32 0.63
CA ALA A 43 -23.03 7.77 0.52
C ALA A 43 -22.29 8.37 -0.69
N LEU A 44 -21.43 7.61 -1.37
CA LEU A 44 -20.74 8.07 -2.57
C LEU A 44 -21.72 8.55 -3.64
N GLY A 45 -21.47 9.77 -4.12
CA GLY A 45 -22.27 10.41 -5.14
C GLY A 45 -23.59 11.03 -4.65
N GLN A 46 -23.86 11.01 -3.34
CA GLN A 46 -25.01 11.72 -2.75
C GLN A 46 -25.04 13.21 -3.11
N TYR A 47 -23.86 13.82 -3.31
CA TYR A 47 -23.71 15.23 -3.69
C TYR A 47 -23.04 15.40 -5.06
N ASP A 48 -23.13 14.41 -5.96
CA ASP A 48 -22.45 14.45 -7.27
C ASP A 48 -22.94 15.57 -8.19
N ASP A 49 -24.14 16.11 -7.98
CA ASP A 49 -24.59 17.32 -8.68
C ASP A 49 -23.64 18.51 -8.44
N HIS A 50 -22.94 18.53 -7.30
CA HIS A 50 -21.94 19.52 -6.94
C HIS A 50 -20.50 18.99 -7.10
N LEU A 51 -20.24 17.76 -6.63
CA LEU A 51 -18.90 17.16 -6.58
C LEU A 51 -18.47 16.49 -7.88
N LYS A 52 -19.41 16.14 -8.76
CA LYS A 52 -19.14 15.49 -10.06
C LYS A 52 -18.22 14.26 -9.95
N GLY A 53 -18.40 13.45 -8.90
CA GLY A 53 -17.63 12.23 -8.63
C GLY A 53 -16.26 12.45 -8.00
N ILE A 54 -15.90 13.69 -7.68
CA ILE A 54 -14.67 14.01 -6.94
C ILE A 54 -14.74 13.40 -5.54
N ILE A 55 -13.61 12.86 -5.11
CA ILE A 55 -13.44 12.32 -3.77
C ILE A 55 -12.17 12.89 -3.14
N GLU A 56 -12.22 13.11 -1.83
CA GLU A 56 -11.11 13.68 -1.06
C GLU A 56 -10.39 12.62 -0.22
N PHE A 57 -11.05 11.49 0.04
CA PHE A 57 -10.53 10.41 0.86
C PHE A 57 -10.66 9.08 0.13
N LEU A 58 -9.66 8.23 0.29
CA LEU A 58 -9.74 6.84 -0.11
C LEU A 58 -10.51 6.04 0.96
N VAL A 59 -10.21 6.29 2.23
CA VAL A 59 -10.80 5.55 3.35
C VAL A 59 -11.15 6.49 4.50
N CYS A 60 -12.34 6.32 5.07
CA CYS A 60 -12.73 6.87 6.36
C CYS A 60 -13.34 5.80 7.26
N SER A 61 -13.40 6.05 8.56
CA SER A 61 -14.27 5.26 9.43
C SER A 61 -15.71 5.73 9.31
N LYS A 62 -16.63 4.84 9.66
CA LYS A 62 -18.07 5.12 9.73
C LYS A 62 -18.37 6.34 10.61
N GLY A 63 -19.32 7.17 10.19
CA GLY A 63 -19.64 8.46 10.80
C GLY A 63 -18.68 9.59 10.43
N GLY A 64 -17.65 9.31 9.62
CA GLY A 64 -16.75 10.30 9.06
C GLY A 64 -17.22 10.90 7.74
N LYS A 65 -16.26 11.12 6.84
CA LYS A 65 -16.44 11.77 5.54
C LYS A 65 -16.99 10.81 4.46
N GLU A 66 -18.05 10.05 4.76
CA GLU A 66 -18.49 8.92 3.93
C GLU A 66 -18.90 9.29 2.49
N TYR A 67 -19.47 10.49 2.28
CA TYR A 67 -19.92 10.93 0.94
C TYR A 67 -18.76 11.28 -0.01
N GLU A 68 -17.58 11.57 0.54
CA GLU A 68 -16.35 11.95 -0.19
C GLU A 68 -15.21 10.94 0.04
N SER A 69 -15.55 9.76 0.59
CA SER A 69 -14.63 8.64 0.83
C SER A 69 -15.02 7.44 -0.03
N LEU A 70 -14.03 6.80 -0.65
CA LEU A 70 -14.29 5.64 -1.50
C LEU A 70 -14.75 4.41 -0.68
N ILE A 71 -14.08 4.17 0.45
CA ILE A 71 -14.28 3.00 1.31
C ILE A 71 -14.57 3.49 2.73
N VAL A 72 -15.54 2.82 3.37
CA VAL A 72 -15.90 3.03 4.77
C VAL A 72 -15.56 1.77 5.56
N VAL A 73 -14.85 1.93 6.67
CA VAL A 73 -14.56 0.85 7.62
C VAL A 73 -15.31 1.08 8.94
N ASP A 74 -15.74 0.00 9.60
CA ASP A 74 -16.37 0.08 10.93
C ASP A 74 -15.31 -0.13 12.02
N THR A 75 -14.23 0.64 11.95
CA THR A 75 -13.08 0.52 12.85
C THR A 75 -12.65 1.89 13.33
N ASP A 76 -12.40 2.05 14.63
CA ASP A 76 -11.91 3.31 15.17
C ASP A 76 -10.50 3.64 14.63
N PRO A 77 -10.25 4.86 14.11
CA PRO A 77 -8.94 5.26 13.61
C PRO A 77 -7.80 5.08 14.62
N LYS A 78 -8.09 5.18 15.93
CA LYS A 78 -7.10 4.93 16.99
C LYS A 78 -6.57 3.50 16.95
N LEU A 79 -7.44 2.52 16.73
CA LEU A 79 -7.03 1.11 16.65
C LEU A 79 -6.15 0.88 15.42
N ILE A 80 -6.47 1.52 14.29
CA ILE A 80 -5.65 1.46 13.07
C ILE A 80 -4.28 2.11 13.32
N PHE A 81 -4.26 3.28 13.96
CA PHE A 81 -3.03 3.99 14.32
C PHE A 81 -2.12 3.14 15.24
N ASP A 82 -2.68 2.59 16.32
CA ASP A 82 -1.95 1.74 17.25
C ASP A 82 -1.42 0.47 16.54
N MET A 83 -2.21 -0.11 15.63
CA MET A 83 -1.81 -1.26 14.82
C MET A 83 -0.62 -0.93 13.91
N VAL A 84 -0.65 0.24 13.26
CA VAL A 84 0.47 0.70 12.42
C VAL A 84 1.73 0.86 13.26
N LEU A 85 1.64 1.53 14.42
CA LEU A 85 2.79 1.68 15.32
C LEU A 85 3.34 0.33 15.82
N SER A 86 2.48 -0.68 16.00
CA SER A 86 2.90 -2.03 16.39
C SER A 86 3.81 -2.73 15.37
N LEU A 87 3.84 -2.25 14.12
CA LEU A 87 4.78 -2.70 13.08
C LEU A 87 6.20 -2.12 13.26
N GLY A 88 6.43 -1.32 14.31
CA GLY A 88 7.73 -0.71 14.61
C GLY A 88 8.03 0.55 13.79
N VAL A 89 7.00 1.19 13.23
CA VAL A 89 7.14 2.46 12.52
C VAL A 89 6.87 3.63 13.47
N GLU A 90 7.49 4.77 13.19
CA GLU A 90 7.24 6.01 13.93
C GLU A 90 6.17 6.86 13.24
N ARG A 91 5.52 7.72 14.02
CA ARG A 91 4.62 8.73 13.48
C ARG A 91 5.40 9.69 12.58
N GLY A 92 4.87 9.88 11.37
CA GLY A 92 5.41 10.81 10.40
C GLY A 92 5.06 12.28 10.66
N VAL A 93 5.20 13.08 9.61
CA VAL A 93 4.86 14.51 9.57
C VAL A 93 3.89 14.73 8.41
N PRO A 94 2.70 15.30 8.66
CA PRO A 94 1.76 15.63 7.61
C PRO A 94 2.31 16.61 6.58
N ALA A 95 1.74 16.58 5.38
CA ALA A 95 2.03 17.59 4.36
C ALA A 95 1.68 19.00 4.87
N VAL A 96 2.46 20.00 4.45
CA VAL A 96 2.24 21.41 4.82
C VAL A 96 2.42 22.31 3.61
N TYR A 97 1.69 23.43 3.61
CA TYR A 97 1.93 24.51 2.66
C TYR A 97 2.98 25.46 3.24
N ASP A 98 4.13 25.52 2.60
CA ASP A 98 5.22 26.43 2.93
C ASP A 98 4.92 27.80 2.31
N GLN A 99 4.54 28.76 3.15
CA GLN A 99 4.14 30.10 2.72
C GLN A 99 5.33 30.92 2.23
N ASP A 100 6.50 30.75 2.83
CA ASP A 100 7.70 31.52 2.50
C ASP A 100 8.20 31.17 1.09
N PHE A 101 8.09 29.89 0.72
CA PHE A 101 8.50 29.40 -0.60
C PHE A 101 7.33 29.16 -1.56
N ASN A 102 6.10 29.48 -1.15
CA ASN A 102 4.86 29.33 -1.91
C ASN A 102 4.74 27.95 -2.60
N ARG A 103 4.95 26.88 -1.82
CA ARG A 103 4.98 25.49 -2.34
C ARG A 103 4.44 24.48 -1.33
N MET A 104 3.98 23.34 -1.85
CA MET A 104 3.70 22.18 -1.01
C MET A 104 4.99 21.49 -0.57
N VAL A 105 5.07 21.16 0.72
CA VAL A 105 6.02 20.18 1.26
C VAL A 105 5.22 18.91 1.54
N GLY A 106 5.59 17.81 0.88
CA GLY A 106 4.88 16.54 0.97
C GLY A 106 4.96 15.90 2.36
N PRO A 107 4.09 14.92 2.63
CA PRO A 107 4.11 14.19 3.89
C PRO A 107 5.42 13.39 4.02
N LYS A 108 5.87 13.20 5.26
CA LYS A 108 7.04 12.37 5.59
C LYS A 108 6.62 11.24 6.51
N GLY A 109 7.18 10.06 6.32
CA GLY A 109 6.87 8.88 7.14
C GLY A 109 7.11 7.60 6.36
N THR A 110 6.81 6.47 6.98
CA THR A 110 6.90 5.17 6.33
C THR A 110 5.83 5.03 5.26
N GLY A 111 6.22 4.50 4.09
CA GLY A 111 5.32 4.21 3.00
C GLY A 111 4.58 2.89 3.18
N PHE A 112 3.31 2.88 2.78
CA PHE A 112 2.44 1.71 2.83
C PHE A 112 1.76 1.47 1.48
N LEU A 113 1.54 0.21 1.21
CA LEU A 113 0.83 -0.35 0.08
C LEU A 113 -0.60 -0.64 0.52
N ILE A 114 -1.58 -0.21 -0.27
CA ILE A 114 -2.99 -0.43 0.04
C ILE A 114 -3.63 -1.19 -1.12
N ASP A 115 -4.05 -2.41 -0.84
CA ASP A 115 -4.88 -3.21 -1.72
C ASP A 115 -6.32 -3.22 -1.23
N VAL A 116 -7.24 -3.37 -2.17
CA VAL A 116 -8.67 -3.53 -1.90
C VAL A 116 -9.11 -4.85 -2.52
N GLU A 117 -9.67 -5.72 -1.70
CA GLU A 117 -10.13 -7.05 -2.08
C GLU A 117 -11.64 -7.15 -1.93
N TRP A 118 -12.31 -7.81 -2.86
CA TRP A 118 -13.75 -8.07 -2.77
C TRP A 118 -14.13 -9.34 -3.54
N ARG A 119 -15.37 -9.77 -3.31
CA ARG A 119 -15.97 -10.90 -4.03
C ARG A 119 -17.34 -10.52 -4.56
N VAL A 120 -17.55 -10.68 -5.86
CA VAL A 120 -18.86 -10.57 -6.53
C VAL A 120 -19.04 -11.81 -7.40
N ASP A 121 -20.19 -12.46 -7.32
CA ASP A 121 -20.52 -13.65 -8.13
C ASP A 121 -19.45 -14.76 -8.10
N ASN A 122 -18.92 -15.07 -6.90
CA ASN A 122 -17.82 -16.02 -6.67
C ASN A 122 -16.47 -15.67 -7.33
N LYS A 123 -16.36 -14.50 -7.95
CA LYS A 123 -15.09 -13.97 -8.46
C LYS A 123 -14.45 -13.10 -7.39
N GLU A 124 -13.30 -13.53 -6.91
CA GLU A 124 -12.42 -12.70 -6.09
C GLU A 124 -11.68 -11.71 -6.97
N THR A 125 -11.58 -10.48 -6.50
CA THR A 125 -10.81 -9.42 -7.16
C THR A 125 -9.99 -8.72 -6.10
N ARG A 126 -8.72 -8.46 -6.43
CA ARG A 126 -7.78 -7.66 -5.66
C ARG A 126 -7.19 -6.63 -6.61
N VAL A 127 -7.19 -5.37 -6.21
CA VAL A 127 -6.55 -4.29 -6.96
C VAL A 127 -5.80 -3.38 -6.01
N ARG A 128 -4.81 -2.68 -6.56
CA ARG A 128 -4.19 -1.54 -5.90
C ARG A 128 -5.21 -0.44 -5.72
N ALA A 129 -5.25 0.21 -4.55
CA ALA A 129 -6.20 1.29 -4.28
C ALA A 129 -6.13 2.41 -5.32
N GLU A 130 -4.94 2.68 -5.86
CA GLU A 130 -4.69 3.65 -6.91
C GLU A 130 -5.43 3.33 -8.22
N GLU A 131 -5.68 2.05 -8.54
CA GLU A 131 -6.44 1.65 -9.73
C GLU A 131 -7.90 2.08 -9.66
N LEU A 132 -8.44 2.25 -8.45
CA LEU A 132 -9.79 2.73 -8.23
C LEU A 132 -9.94 4.25 -8.44
N LEU A 133 -8.87 4.94 -8.86
CA LEU A 133 -8.79 6.40 -8.90
C LEU A 133 -8.34 6.91 -10.28
N TYR A 134 -8.96 7.99 -10.72
CA TYR A 134 -8.53 8.77 -11.89
C TYR A 134 -8.19 10.20 -11.50
N ASN A 135 -7.11 10.73 -12.08
CA ASN A 135 -6.83 12.15 -12.01
C ASN A 135 -7.81 12.91 -12.91
N VAL A 136 -8.54 13.87 -12.33
CA VAL A 136 -9.59 14.65 -13.01
C VAL A 136 -9.01 15.47 -14.16
N LYS A 137 -7.81 16.04 -13.99
CA LYS A 137 -7.19 16.93 -14.98
C LYS A 137 -6.61 16.16 -16.15
N THR A 138 -5.94 15.05 -15.89
CA THR A 138 -5.22 14.30 -16.94
C THR A 138 -6.05 13.17 -17.55
N GLY A 139 -7.11 12.72 -16.88
CA GLY A 139 -7.90 11.55 -17.24
C GLY A 139 -7.15 10.22 -17.12
N LYS A 140 -5.91 10.23 -16.60
CA LYS A 140 -5.08 9.04 -16.40
C LYS A 140 -5.36 8.40 -15.03
N PRO A 141 -5.19 7.07 -14.89
CA PRO A 141 -5.21 6.42 -13.59
C PRO A 141 -4.22 7.09 -12.63
N MET A 142 -4.51 7.02 -11.33
CA MET A 142 -3.53 7.43 -10.33
C MET A 142 -2.28 6.53 -10.46
N PRO A 143 -1.06 7.10 -10.44
CA PRO A 143 0.15 6.27 -10.44
C PRO A 143 0.23 5.46 -9.13
N TYR A 144 0.88 4.30 -9.18
CA TYR A 144 1.16 3.53 -7.96
C TYR A 144 2.07 4.31 -7.03
N VAL A 145 1.74 4.30 -5.74
CA VAL A 145 2.46 5.04 -4.72
C VAL A 145 2.63 4.20 -3.45
N ALA A 146 3.57 4.61 -2.62
CA ALA A 146 3.57 4.24 -1.22
C ALA A 146 2.84 5.35 -0.43
N TRP A 147 1.66 5.03 0.10
CA TRP A 147 0.86 5.92 0.95
C TRP A 147 1.63 6.24 2.23
N ILE A 148 1.82 7.51 2.52
CA ILE A 148 2.70 7.92 3.62
C ILE A 148 1.91 7.92 4.91
N PHE A 149 2.32 7.10 5.88
CA PHE A 149 1.84 7.21 7.26
C PHE A 149 2.40 8.47 7.91
N SER A 150 1.63 9.56 7.86
CA SER A 150 1.98 10.84 8.48
C SER A 150 1.43 10.98 9.90
N GLY A 151 0.50 10.11 10.29
CA GLY A 151 -0.06 10.01 11.63
C GLY A 151 -0.93 11.19 12.06
N SER A 152 -1.45 11.98 11.10
CA SER A 152 -2.35 13.12 11.32
C SER A 152 -1.74 14.32 12.06
N ARG A 153 -2.31 15.51 11.78
CA ARG A 153 -2.15 16.72 12.58
C ARG A 153 -2.57 16.45 14.03
N GLN A 154 -1.88 17.07 14.98
CA GLN A 154 -2.27 17.06 16.39
C GLN A 154 -3.24 18.20 16.68
N VAL A 155 -4.25 17.91 17.48
CA VAL A 155 -5.22 18.88 18.00
C VAL A 155 -5.41 18.61 19.49
N TYR A 156 -5.84 19.62 20.23
CA TYR A 156 -6.19 19.45 21.63
C TYR A 156 -7.36 18.48 21.79
N ASP A 157 -7.24 17.57 22.75
CA ASP A 157 -8.35 16.70 23.12
C ASP A 157 -9.36 17.48 23.95
N VAL A 158 -10.49 17.82 23.33
CA VAL A 158 -11.57 18.58 23.98
C VAL A 158 -12.36 17.74 24.99
N GLU A 159 -12.17 16.42 24.99
CA GLU A 159 -12.83 15.49 25.92
C GLU A 159 -11.92 15.11 27.11
N SER A 160 -10.64 15.50 27.07
CA SER A 160 -9.69 15.22 28.15
C SER A 160 -9.82 16.21 29.31
N ASP A 161 -9.55 15.73 30.52
CA ASP A 161 -9.37 16.57 31.71
C ASP A 161 -8.01 17.31 31.69
N ASP A 162 -7.08 16.91 30.82
CA ASP A 162 -5.79 17.56 30.59
C ASP A 162 -5.88 18.50 29.38
N GLU A 163 -5.92 19.81 29.63
CA GLU A 163 -6.04 20.85 28.60
C GLU A 163 -4.85 20.88 27.61
N ASP A 164 -3.72 20.27 27.97
CA ASP A 164 -2.52 20.20 27.14
C ASP A 164 -2.43 18.86 26.36
N GLU A 165 -3.38 17.93 26.54
CA GLU A 165 -3.37 16.66 25.82
C GLU A 165 -3.61 16.86 24.31
N LEU A 166 -2.71 16.29 23.51
CA LEU A 166 -2.79 16.34 22.06
C LEU A 166 -3.09 14.96 21.49
N ILE A 167 -4.09 14.91 20.61
CA ILE A 167 -4.47 13.70 19.88
C ILE A 167 -4.39 13.91 18.37
N PRO A 168 -4.12 12.84 17.60
CA PRO A 168 -4.35 12.83 16.16
C PRO A 168 -5.77 13.28 15.80
N GLN A 169 -5.89 14.35 15.00
CA GLN A 169 -7.17 14.86 14.50
C GLN A 169 -8.02 13.78 13.81
N ALA A 170 -7.39 12.80 13.16
CA ALA A 170 -8.03 11.62 12.58
C ALA A 170 -8.98 10.90 13.55
N PHE A 171 -8.68 10.90 14.85
CA PHE A 171 -9.49 10.20 15.86
C PHE A 171 -10.87 10.83 16.01
N ILE A 172 -10.95 12.14 15.81
CA ILE A 172 -12.17 12.95 15.82
C ILE A 172 -12.83 12.94 14.45
N THR A 173 -12.09 13.26 13.39
CA THR A 173 -12.66 13.42 12.03
C THR A 173 -12.95 12.11 11.32
N LYS A 174 -12.46 10.99 11.88
CA LYS A 174 -12.57 9.64 11.30
C LYS A 174 -11.89 9.52 9.92
N SER A 175 -10.90 10.37 9.65
CA SER A 175 -10.13 10.40 8.39
C SER A 175 -8.99 9.38 8.43
N ILE A 176 -8.97 8.38 7.54
CA ILE A 176 -7.91 7.35 7.53
C ILE A 176 -6.90 7.60 6.41
N VAL A 177 -7.34 7.65 5.14
CA VAL A 177 -6.44 7.83 3.99
C VAL A 177 -6.91 9.00 3.14
N SER A 178 -6.11 10.08 3.11
CA SER A 178 -6.40 11.29 2.35
C SER A 178 -5.82 11.25 0.93
N LEU A 179 -6.61 11.75 -0.02
CA LEU A 179 -6.23 11.98 -1.42
C LEU A 179 -5.77 13.42 -1.67
N GLN A 180 -5.60 14.22 -0.62
CA GLN A 180 -5.13 15.59 -0.73
C GLN A 180 -4.15 15.99 0.38
N ASN A 181 -3.24 16.91 0.02
CA ASN A 181 -2.16 17.37 0.89
C ASN A 181 -2.46 18.70 1.61
N LEU A 182 -3.59 19.35 1.34
CA LEU A 182 -4.03 20.54 2.08
C LEU A 182 -4.79 20.20 3.37
N ASP A 183 -5.36 18.99 3.44
CA ASP A 183 -5.96 18.44 4.64
C ASP A 183 -4.96 17.46 5.31
N ALA A 184 -4.54 17.80 6.53
CA ALA A 184 -3.61 17.03 7.34
C ALA A 184 -4.31 16.17 8.40
N SER A 185 -5.64 16.00 8.33
CA SER A 185 -6.43 15.28 9.34
C SER A 185 -6.30 13.76 9.26
N ALA A 186 -5.82 13.19 8.15
CA ALA A 186 -5.79 11.73 7.96
C ALA A 186 -4.53 11.06 8.53
N LEU A 187 -4.64 9.77 8.85
CA LEU A 187 -3.50 8.94 9.28
C LEU A 187 -2.48 8.71 8.15
N PHE A 188 -2.98 8.49 6.94
CA PHE A 188 -2.19 8.30 5.73
C PHE A 188 -2.48 9.40 4.72
N GLN A 189 -1.46 9.82 3.98
CA GLN A 189 -1.56 10.83 2.94
C GLN A 189 -0.92 10.38 1.63
N VAL A 190 -1.49 10.83 0.53
CA VAL A 190 -0.93 10.69 -0.81
C VAL A 190 0.43 11.42 -0.93
N PRO A 191 1.49 10.78 -1.43
CA PRO A 191 2.81 11.44 -1.57
C PRO A 191 2.90 12.44 -2.73
N LEU A 192 1.88 12.51 -3.58
CA LEU A 192 1.88 13.29 -4.82
C LEU A 192 1.58 14.77 -4.53
N LEU A 193 2.55 15.66 -4.80
CA LEU A 193 2.44 17.08 -4.46
C LEU A 193 1.35 17.81 -5.25
N GLU A 194 0.97 17.31 -6.42
CA GLU A 194 -0.13 17.82 -7.23
C GLU A 194 -1.52 17.50 -6.66
N ALA A 195 -1.59 16.63 -5.65
CA ALA A 195 -2.82 16.26 -4.97
C ALA A 195 -3.26 17.36 -4.00
N VAL A 196 -3.69 18.50 -4.55
CA VAL A 196 -4.22 19.65 -3.81
C VAL A 196 -5.66 19.91 -4.25
N GLY A 197 -6.60 19.79 -3.31
CA GLY A 197 -8.04 19.91 -3.57
C GLY A 197 -8.60 18.75 -4.41
N ASN A 198 -9.44 19.09 -5.38
CA ASN A 198 -10.28 18.18 -6.15
C ASN A 198 -9.53 17.43 -7.28
N THR A 199 -8.44 16.73 -6.94
CA THR A 199 -7.53 16.11 -7.92
C THR A 199 -8.04 14.76 -8.44
N TYR A 200 -8.72 13.97 -7.61
CA TYR A 200 -9.09 12.59 -7.92
C TYR A 200 -10.60 12.37 -7.90
N LYS A 201 -11.03 11.43 -8.74
CA LYS A 201 -12.38 10.88 -8.78
C LYS A 201 -12.33 9.36 -8.84
N LYS A 202 -13.44 8.72 -8.49
CA LYS A 202 -13.59 7.26 -8.60
C LYS A 202 -13.43 6.74 -10.03
N ASN A 203 -12.93 5.52 -10.14
CA ASN A 203 -12.91 4.72 -11.36
C ASN A 203 -14.12 3.78 -11.38
N ASP A 204 -15.24 4.23 -11.95
CA ASP A 204 -16.48 3.43 -12.04
C ASP A 204 -16.34 2.14 -12.86
N ARG A 205 -15.25 1.94 -13.61
CA ARG A 205 -15.03 0.70 -14.36
C ARG A 205 -14.54 -0.44 -13.47
N LEU A 206 -13.83 -0.11 -12.39
CA LEU A 206 -13.24 -1.09 -11.48
C LEU A 206 -13.93 -1.11 -10.11
N LEU A 207 -14.51 0.02 -9.69
CA LEU A 207 -15.19 0.12 -8.41
C LEU A 207 -16.39 -0.85 -8.37
N PRO A 208 -16.48 -1.76 -7.38
CA PRO A 208 -17.65 -2.60 -7.25
C PRO A 208 -18.87 -1.78 -6.82
N PRO A 209 -20.11 -2.32 -6.92
CA PRO A 209 -21.32 -1.62 -6.54
C PRO A 209 -21.24 -1.00 -5.13
N LEU A 210 -21.90 0.13 -4.92
CA LEU A 210 -21.96 0.78 -3.60
C LEU A 210 -22.48 -0.20 -2.54
N GLY A 211 -21.87 -0.18 -1.35
CA GLY A 211 -22.18 -1.12 -0.27
C GLY A 211 -21.59 -2.51 -0.42
N THR A 212 -20.85 -2.80 -1.51
CA THR A 212 -20.11 -4.08 -1.63
C THR A 212 -19.12 -4.21 -0.49
N LYS A 213 -19.13 -5.35 0.20
CA LYS A 213 -18.14 -5.66 1.23
C LYS A 213 -16.76 -5.81 0.62
N VAL A 214 -15.79 -5.15 1.23
CA VAL A 214 -14.40 -5.17 0.81
C VAL A 214 -13.50 -5.49 2.00
N LYS A 215 -12.28 -5.95 1.71
CA LYS A 215 -11.17 -5.96 2.66
C LYS A 215 -10.11 -4.99 2.19
N LEU A 216 -9.68 -4.12 3.09
CA LEU A 216 -8.49 -3.29 2.93
C LEU A 216 -7.30 -4.08 3.46
N VAL A 217 -6.27 -4.23 2.64
CA VAL A 217 -5.01 -4.86 3.04
C VAL A 217 -3.92 -3.82 2.94
N ILE A 218 -3.37 -3.43 4.10
CA ILE A 218 -2.33 -2.41 4.24
C ILE A 218 -1.01 -3.12 4.58
N GLU A 219 -0.03 -3.02 3.68
CA GLU A 219 1.29 -3.65 3.81
C GLU A 219 2.37 -2.58 3.84
N MET A 220 3.39 -2.71 4.70
CA MET A 220 4.52 -1.77 4.70
C MET A 220 5.32 -1.87 3.40
N ASN A 221 5.65 -0.74 2.76
CA ASN A 221 6.55 -0.70 1.61
C ASN A 221 8.01 -0.88 2.07
N ARG A 222 8.36 -2.12 2.42
CA ARG A 222 9.69 -2.50 2.89
C ARG A 222 10.56 -3.00 1.76
N ARG A 223 11.87 -3.06 2.01
CA ARG A 223 12.77 -3.83 1.17
C ARG A 223 12.49 -5.32 1.26
N VAL A 224 12.46 -5.97 0.10
CA VAL A 224 12.22 -7.41 -0.05
C VAL A 224 13.26 -8.00 -0.99
N HIS A 225 13.59 -9.28 -0.79
CA HIS A 225 14.41 -10.08 -1.69
C HIS A 225 13.54 -11.14 -2.35
N LEU A 226 13.41 -11.09 -3.67
CA LEU A 226 12.68 -12.05 -4.47
C LEU A 226 13.63 -12.95 -5.26
N TYR A 227 13.36 -14.24 -5.22
CA TYR A 227 13.88 -15.22 -6.15
C TYR A 227 12.77 -15.64 -7.10
N MET A 228 12.99 -15.41 -8.40
CA MET A 228 12.02 -15.73 -9.44
C MET A 228 12.54 -16.77 -10.42
N THR A 229 11.66 -17.67 -10.82
CA THR A 229 11.90 -18.63 -11.88
C THR A 229 10.85 -18.44 -12.97
N ILE A 230 11.31 -18.06 -14.15
CA ILE A 230 10.47 -17.70 -15.29
C ILE A 230 10.60 -18.79 -16.34
N THR A 231 9.45 -19.23 -16.85
CA THR A 231 9.37 -20.34 -17.82
C THR A 231 8.56 -19.94 -19.05
N GLY A 232 8.79 -20.63 -20.16
CA GLY A 232 8.13 -20.37 -21.46
C GLY A 232 9.16 -20.18 -22.58
N ARG A 233 8.80 -19.41 -23.61
CA ARG A 233 9.74 -18.96 -24.65
C ARG A 233 10.47 -17.72 -24.14
N VAL A 234 11.48 -17.95 -23.29
CA VAL A 234 12.17 -16.89 -22.53
C VAL A 234 13.68 -16.82 -22.77
N GLN A 235 14.24 -17.74 -23.56
CA GLN A 235 15.65 -17.69 -24.00
C GLN A 235 15.74 -17.38 -25.50
N GLY A 236 16.84 -16.73 -25.91
CA GLY A 236 17.05 -16.29 -27.30
C GLY A 236 16.13 -15.13 -27.75
N VAL A 237 15.42 -14.50 -26.81
CA VAL A 237 14.40 -13.47 -27.06
C VAL A 237 14.73 -12.11 -26.44
N GLY A 238 15.97 -11.92 -25.96
CA GLY A 238 16.40 -10.70 -25.27
C GLY A 238 15.89 -10.54 -23.83
N PHE A 239 15.31 -11.60 -23.23
CA PHE A 239 14.69 -11.54 -21.90
C PHE A 239 15.62 -10.99 -20.80
N ARG A 240 16.89 -11.43 -20.77
CA ARG A 240 17.87 -10.95 -19.78
C ARG A 240 18.12 -9.44 -19.87
N TYR A 241 18.23 -8.91 -21.09
CA TYR A 241 18.43 -7.48 -21.32
C TYR A 241 17.16 -6.67 -21.00
N PHE A 242 15.98 -7.20 -21.34
CA PHE A 242 14.71 -6.64 -20.92
C PHE A 242 14.60 -6.57 -19.38
N THR A 243 15.01 -7.65 -18.70
CA THR A 243 14.98 -7.74 -17.24
C THR A 243 15.92 -6.72 -16.60
N GLU A 244 17.19 -6.67 -17.04
CA GLU A 244 18.18 -5.73 -16.52
C GLU A 244 17.75 -4.27 -16.69
N ARG A 245 17.23 -3.91 -17.87
CA ARG A 245 16.76 -2.55 -18.15
C ARG A 245 15.66 -2.14 -17.16
N ASN A 246 14.59 -2.93 -17.06
CA ASN A 246 13.47 -2.60 -16.18
C ASN A 246 13.89 -2.59 -14.71
N ALA A 247 14.79 -3.48 -14.29
CA ALA A 247 15.31 -3.46 -12.94
C ALA A 247 16.07 -2.16 -12.63
N LYS A 248 16.92 -1.71 -13.55
CA LYS A 248 17.67 -0.44 -13.40
C LYS A 248 16.73 0.77 -13.41
N ASP A 249 15.74 0.78 -14.30
CA ASP A 249 14.76 1.87 -14.40
C ASP A 249 13.93 2.01 -13.10
N LEU A 250 13.69 0.90 -12.41
CA LEU A 250 13.01 0.84 -11.11
C LEU A 250 13.96 0.95 -9.90
N GLY A 251 15.26 1.17 -10.10
CA GLY A 251 16.24 1.28 -9.01
C GLY A 251 16.48 -0.01 -8.22
N LEU A 252 16.15 -1.17 -8.80
CA LEU A 252 16.32 -2.49 -8.19
C LEU A 252 17.75 -3.01 -8.38
N VAL A 253 18.19 -3.88 -7.47
CA VAL A 253 19.52 -4.53 -7.50
C VAL A 253 19.39 -6.04 -7.54
N GLY A 254 20.40 -6.75 -8.07
CA GLY A 254 20.35 -8.21 -8.20
C GLY A 254 20.96 -8.74 -9.49
N TYR A 255 20.41 -9.82 -10.04
CA TYR A 255 20.85 -10.35 -11.33
C TYR A 255 19.78 -11.14 -12.05
N VAL A 256 20.01 -11.36 -13.35
CA VAL A 256 19.24 -12.28 -14.18
C VAL A 256 20.17 -13.26 -14.90
N LYS A 257 19.80 -14.53 -14.97
CA LYS A 257 20.60 -15.61 -15.57
C LYS A 257 19.75 -16.60 -16.36
N ASN A 258 20.27 -17.09 -17.48
CA ASN A 258 19.69 -18.24 -18.18
C ASN A 258 20.12 -19.54 -17.51
N LEU A 259 19.16 -20.43 -17.21
CA LEU A 259 19.44 -21.77 -16.72
C LEU A 259 19.60 -22.76 -17.89
N PRO A 260 20.45 -23.81 -17.75
CA PRO A 260 20.60 -24.86 -18.77
C PRO A 260 19.29 -25.61 -19.08
N THR A 261 18.32 -25.56 -18.17
CA THR A 261 16.99 -26.16 -18.30
C THR A 261 16.06 -25.37 -19.24
N GLY A 262 16.51 -24.25 -19.82
CA GLY A 262 15.70 -23.39 -20.68
C GLY A 262 14.91 -22.30 -19.93
N GLN A 263 15.01 -22.26 -18.60
CA GLN A 263 14.34 -21.28 -17.74
C GLN A 263 15.20 -20.02 -17.56
N VAL A 264 14.60 -18.95 -17.04
CA VAL A 264 15.31 -17.74 -16.59
C VAL A 264 15.18 -17.62 -15.08
N GLU A 265 16.30 -17.43 -14.41
CA GLU A 265 16.39 -17.13 -12.98
C GLU A 265 16.57 -15.62 -12.82
N VAL A 266 15.83 -15.03 -11.90
CA VAL A 266 16.01 -13.64 -11.49
C VAL A 266 16.13 -13.60 -9.97
N VAL A 267 17.17 -12.93 -9.48
CA VAL A 267 17.29 -12.54 -8.08
C VAL A 267 17.22 -11.03 -8.04
N VAL A 268 16.34 -10.48 -7.22
CA VAL A 268 16.12 -9.04 -7.16
C VAL A 268 15.82 -8.60 -5.74
N GLU A 269 16.42 -7.48 -5.33
CA GLU A 269 16.13 -6.80 -4.07
C GLU A 269 15.76 -5.35 -4.34
N GLY A 270 14.81 -4.84 -3.56
CA GLY A 270 14.33 -3.46 -3.64
C GLY A 270 13.07 -3.27 -2.82
N ASP A 271 12.47 -2.08 -2.93
CA ASP A 271 11.24 -1.76 -2.23
C ASP A 271 10.06 -2.53 -2.86
N LYS A 272 9.10 -2.93 -2.02
CA LYS A 272 7.99 -3.80 -2.42
C LYS A 272 7.16 -3.22 -3.57
N LEU A 273 6.93 -1.90 -3.57
CA LEU A 273 6.23 -1.18 -4.63
C LEU A 273 6.87 -1.43 -6.00
N GLU A 274 8.17 -1.16 -6.12
CA GLU A 274 8.93 -1.32 -7.35
C GLU A 274 9.05 -2.79 -7.75
N LEU A 275 9.16 -3.70 -6.77
CA LEU A 275 9.19 -5.13 -7.01
C LEU A 275 7.87 -5.67 -7.57
N ASP A 276 6.73 -5.19 -7.08
CA ASP A 276 5.41 -5.60 -7.61
C ASP A 276 5.25 -5.20 -9.08
N GLN A 277 5.66 -3.97 -9.42
CA GLN A 277 5.71 -3.51 -10.80
C GLN A 277 6.68 -4.36 -11.64
N PHE A 278 7.85 -4.69 -11.09
CA PHE A 278 8.84 -5.52 -11.77
C PHE A 278 8.33 -6.93 -12.04
N VAL A 279 7.63 -7.56 -11.10
CA VAL A 279 7.01 -8.89 -11.27
C VAL A 279 5.98 -8.86 -12.39
N GLN A 280 5.15 -7.82 -12.47
CA GLN A 280 4.20 -7.66 -13.56
C GLN A 280 4.91 -7.60 -14.92
N LEU A 281 5.97 -6.78 -15.04
CA LEU A 281 6.77 -6.69 -16.25
C LEU A 281 7.42 -8.02 -16.63
N MET A 282 7.83 -8.83 -15.65
CA MET A 282 8.37 -10.17 -15.89
C MET A 282 7.32 -11.17 -16.40
N GLY A 283 6.05 -10.96 -16.05
CA GLY A 283 4.92 -11.71 -16.59
C GLY A 283 4.62 -11.37 -18.05
N GLU A 284 4.84 -10.11 -18.45
CA GLU A 284 4.68 -9.65 -19.84
C GLU A 284 5.86 -10.09 -20.71
N GLY A 285 7.08 -9.83 -20.25
CA GLY A 285 8.33 -10.07 -20.99
C GLY A 285 8.50 -9.18 -22.24
N PRO A 286 9.61 -9.34 -22.98
CA PRO A 286 9.81 -8.60 -24.24
C PRO A 286 8.84 -9.11 -25.33
N ALA A 287 8.59 -8.28 -26.36
CA ALA A 287 7.56 -8.53 -27.39
C ALA A 287 7.60 -9.90 -28.10
N ILE A 288 8.79 -10.52 -28.22
CA ILE A 288 8.97 -11.82 -28.87
C ILE A 288 9.05 -13.00 -27.88
N ALA A 289 8.95 -12.73 -26.57
CA ALA A 289 8.83 -13.75 -25.55
C ALA A 289 7.39 -14.24 -25.41
N LYS A 290 7.25 -15.44 -24.85
CA LYS A 290 5.96 -15.95 -24.36
C LYS A 290 6.20 -16.54 -22.99
N VAL A 291 5.86 -15.77 -21.96
CA VAL A 291 5.98 -16.21 -20.56
C VAL A 291 4.82 -17.14 -20.26
N SER A 292 5.13 -18.35 -19.79
CA SER A 292 4.13 -19.33 -19.39
C SER A 292 3.83 -19.26 -17.89
N ASN A 293 4.85 -18.97 -17.08
CA ASN A 293 4.73 -18.86 -15.63
C ASN A 293 5.88 -18.06 -15.04
N VAL A 294 5.59 -17.27 -14.00
CA VAL A 294 6.56 -16.60 -13.14
C VAL A 294 6.35 -17.13 -11.72
N LYS A 295 7.27 -17.97 -11.25
CA LYS A 295 7.26 -18.44 -9.86
C LYS A 295 8.07 -17.48 -9.01
N VAL A 296 7.42 -16.78 -8.08
CA VAL A 296 8.05 -15.84 -7.16
C VAL A 296 8.19 -16.48 -5.77
N GLN A 297 9.34 -16.28 -5.13
CA GLN A 297 9.58 -16.66 -3.74
C GLN A 297 10.24 -15.50 -3.02
N GLU A 298 9.63 -15.02 -1.94
CA GLU A 298 10.30 -14.12 -1.02
C GLU A 298 11.37 -14.88 -0.21
N ARG A 299 12.52 -14.23 0.00
CA ARG A 299 13.64 -14.74 0.78
C ARG A 299 14.12 -13.67 1.77
N PRO A 300 14.89 -14.05 2.81
CA PRO A 300 15.57 -13.08 3.66
C PRO A 300 16.46 -12.15 2.82
N LEU A 301 16.44 -10.86 3.15
CA LEU A 301 17.33 -9.86 2.55
C LEU A 301 18.79 -10.29 2.70
N THR A 302 19.56 -10.16 1.63
CA THR A 302 21.00 -10.41 1.64
C THR A 302 21.80 -9.12 1.74
N GLU A 303 21.30 -8.02 1.15
CA GLU A 303 21.99 -6.73 1.05
C GLU A 303 23.35 -6.77 0.34
N GLN A 304 23.59 -7.86 -0.42
CA GLN A 304 24.87 -8.10 -1.09
C GLN A 304 24.96 -7.43 -2.46
N TYR A 305 23.83 -7.06 -3.06
CA TYR A 305 23.77 -6.50 -4.39
C TYR A 305 23.85 -4.97 -4.36
N ARG A 306 24.72 -4.40 -5.19
CA ARG A 306 24.87 -2.94 -5.37
C ARG A 306 24.33 -2.45 -6.71
N THR A 307 24.21 -3.35 -7.67
CA THR A 307 23.80 -3.11 -9.05
C THR A 307 22.90 -4.26 -9.50
N PHE A 308 22.25 -4.09 -10.65
CA PHE A 308 21.57 -5.19 -11.34
C PHE A 308 22.37 -5.63 -12.57
N GLU A 309 22.66 -6.93 -12.68
CA GLU A 309 23.59 -7.47 -13.69
C GLU A 309 23.04 -8.68 -14.46
N ILE A 310 23.51 -8.86 -15.68
CA ILE A 310 23.25 -10.08 -16.48
C ILE A 310 24.36 -11.11 -16.22
N ARG A 311 23.96 -12.35 -15.95
CA ARG A 311 24.84 -13.53 -15.77
C ARG A 311 24.57 -14.64 -16.80
#